data_AF-A0A517NLC6-F1
#
_entry.id   AF-A0A517NLC6-F1
#
_cell.length_a   1.000
_cell.length_b   1.000
_cell.length_c   1.000
_cell.angle_alpha   90.00
_cell.angle_beta   90.00
_cell.angle_gamma   90.00
#
_symmetry.space_group_name_H-M   'P 1'
#
loop_
_entity.id
_entity.type
_entity.pdbx_description
1 polymer ?
#
loop_
_entity_poly.entity_id
_entity_poly.type
_entity_poly.pdbx_seq_one_letter_code
_entity_poly.pdbx_strand_id
1 'polypeptide(L)'
;MIGRFGETIVVDWGLAIPVLRDERFKQSGEKTLAIQLSGSQSGSTTGRGAGTPAFMSPEQFSHLAPTPASDIYSLGATLFVLLCGKPPINHTSLSEIRTDTIEGRLPQLSEIRRGIPRSLQAIANSFKSIV
;
A
#
# COMPACT_ATOMS: atom_id res chain seq x y z
N MET A 1 2.97 -13.78 4.78
CA MET A 1 3.24 -15.13 5.34
C MET A 1 4.43 -15.73 4.61
N ILE A 2 5.28 -16.51 5.29
CA ILE A 2 6.42 -17.19 4.65
C ILE A 2 6.08 -18.68 4.55
N GLY A 3 6.15 -19.21 3.34
CA GLY A 3 5.91 -20.62 3.07
C GLY A 3 7.10 -21.51 3.42
N ARG A 4 6.93 -22.83 3.24
CA ARG A 4 7.90 -23.84 3.67
C ARG A 4 9.24 -23.73 2.95
N PHE A 5 9.27 -23.14 1.76
CA PHE A 5 10.46 -23.01 0.92
C PHE A 5 10.99 -21.57 0.87
N GLY A 6 10.55 -20.70 1.78
CA GLY A 6 10.96 -19.30 1.83
C GLY A 6 10.21 -18.39 0.86
N GLU A 7 9.14 -18.88 0.22
CA GLU A 7 8.27 -18.09 -0.63
C GLU A 7 7.42 -17.11 0.19
N THR A 8 7.26 -15.89 -0.33
CA THR A 8 6.37 -14.89 0.28
C THR A 8 4.96 -15.05 -0.26
N ILE A 9 4.01 -15.28 0.65
CA ILE A 9 2.59 -15.41 0.34
C ILE A 9 1.86 -14.19 0.92
N VAL A 10 1.14 -13.48 0.04
CA VAL A 10 0.24 -12.38 0.43
C VAL A 10 -1.04 -12.98 1.01
N VAL A 11 -1.41 -12.51 2.20
CA VAL A 11 -2.57 -12.95 2.98
C VAL A 11 -3.29 -11.71 3.50
N ASP A 12 -4.45 -11.91 4.13
CA ASP A 12 -5.30 -10.84 4.67
C ASP A 12 -5.85 -9.90 3.58
N TRP A 13 -6.88 -10.39 2.88
CA TRP A 13 -7.56 -9.67 1.81
C TRP A 13 -8.75 -8.83 2.31
N GLY A 14 -8.82 -8.51 3.61
CA GLY A 14 -9.97 -7.83 4.22
C GLY A 14 -10.28 -6.44 3.65
N LEU A 15 -9.29 -5.80 3.00
CA LEU A 15 -9.43 -4.50 2.33
C LEU A 15 -9.38 -4.59 0.80
N ALA A 16 -9.33 -5.80 0.25
CA ALA A 16 -9.20 -5.99 -1.19
C ALA A 16 -10.48 -5.54 -1.91
N ILE A 17 -10.30 -4.70 -2.94
CA ILE A 17 -11.39 -4.24 -3.78
C ILE A 17 -11.34 -5.02 -5.10
N PRO A 18 -12.44 -5.68 -5.52
CA PRO A 18 -12.47 -6.34 -6.82
C PRO A 18 -12.42 -5.26 -7.92
N VAL A 19 -11.27 -5.16 -8.59
CA VAL A 19 -11.14 -4.39 -9.82
C VAL A 19 -11.69 -5.24 -10.96
N LEU A 20 -12.48 -4.66 -11.86
CA LEU A 20 -12.94 -5.35 -13.07
C LEU A 20 -11.72 -5.94 -13.79
N ARG A 21 -11.60 -7.27 -13.76
CA ARG A 21 -10.59 -7.99 -14.54
C ARG A 21 -10.89 -7.77 -16.00
N ASP A 22 -9.84 -7.56 -16.78
CA ASP A 22 -9.92 -7.69 -18.23
C ASP A 22 -10.46 -9.09 -18.57
N GLU A 23 -11.57 -9.15 -19.31
CA GLU A 23 -12.28 -10.40 -19.65
C GLU A 23 -11.37 -11.41 -20.37
N ARG A 24 -10.25 -10.97 -20.96
CA ARG A 24 -9.24 -11.84 -21.60
C ARG A 24 -8.60 -12.87 -20.67
N PHE A 25 -8.58 -12.62 -19.36
CA PHE A 25 -7.96 -13.52 -18.37
C PHE A 25 -8.96 -14.32 -17.54
N LYS A 26 -10.26 -14.25 -17.86
CA LYS A 26 -11.28 -15.10 -17.22
C LYS A 26 -11.17 -16.53 -17.76
N GLN A 27 -10.90 -17.48 -16.87
CA GLN A 27 -11.23 -18.87 -17.17
C GLN A 27 -12.76 -19.04 -17.18
N SER A 28 -13.27 -19.85 -18.10
CA SER A 28 -14.71 -20.08 -18.24
C SER A 28 -15.30 -20.60 -16.93
N GLY A 29 -16.27 -19.87 -16.37
CA GLY A 29 -16.95 -20.20 -15.10
C GLY A 29 -16.49 -19.42 -13.87
N GLU A 30 -15.43 -18.60 -13.94
CA GLU A 30 -15.02 -17.75 -12.82
C GLU A 30 -16.03 -16.61 -12.57
N LYS A 31 -16.62 -16.59 -11.37
CA LYS A 31 -17.45 -15.48 -10.88
C LYS A 31 -16.66 -14.70 -9.83
N THR A 32 -16.37 -13.43 -10.11
CA THR A 32 -15.80 -12.53 -9.11
C THR A 32 -16.77 -12.42 -7.94
N LEU A 33 -16.33 -12.84 -6.76
CA LEU A 33 -17.05 -12.60 -5.52
C LEU A 33 -16.98 -11.10 -5.23
N ALA A 34 -18.00 -10.37 -5.63
CA ALA A 34 -18.20 -9.01 -5.18
C ALA A 34 -18.85 -9.06 -3.80
N ILE A 35 -18.21 -8.49 -2.80
CA ILE A 35 -18.88 -8.20 -1.53
C ILE A 35 -19.95 -7.17 -1.87
N GLN A 36 -21.22 -7.60 -1.89
CA GLN A 36 -22.33 -6.65 -1.87
C GLN A 36 -22.28 -5.96 -0.51
N LEU A 37 -21.79 -4.72 -0.49
CA LEU A 37 -21.89 -3.83 0.65
C LEU A 37 -23.35 -3.40 0.80
N SER A 38 -24.23 -4.34 1.16
CA SER A 38 -25.60 -4.06 1.55
C SER A 38 -25.56 -3.39 2.92
N GLY A 39 -25.64 -2.05 2.89
CA GLY A 39 -26.05 -1.16 3.97
C GLY A 39 -25.79 -1.62 5.40
N SER A 40 -24.69 -1.15 5.98
CA SER A 40 -24.60 -0.89 7.42
C SER A 40 -23.52 0.15 7.66
N GLN A 41 -23.94 1.39 7.88
CA GLN A 41 -23.14 2.39 8.59
C GLN A 41 -23.00 1.95 10.04
N SER A 42 -22.22 0.90 10.28
CA SER A 42 -21.90 0.42 11.61
C SER A 42 -20.39 0.22 11.69
N GLY A 43 -19.70 1.27 12.14
CA GLY A 43 -18.48 1.19 12.94
C GLY A 43 -17.24 0.46 12.39
N SER A 44 -17.21 0.05 11.13
CA SER A 44 -16.04 -0.58 10.54
C SER A 44 -15.34 0.41 9.60
N THR A 45 -14.13 0.78 10.00
CA THR A 45 -13.05 1.30 9.16
C THR A 45 -12.76 0.32 8.03
N THR A 46 -13.65 0.23 7.03
CA THR A 46 -13.46 -0.52 5.79
C THR A 46 -13.85 0.40 4.64
N GLY A 47 -12.84 0.93 3.95
CA GLY A 47 -13.01 1.62 2.66
C GLY A 47 -12.51 3.06 2.60
N ARG A 48 -12.51 3.84 3.69
CA ARG A 48 -12.09 5.26 3.65
C ARG A 48 -11.06 5.70 4.69
N GLY A 49 -10.73 4.87 5.67
CA GLY A 49 -9.72 5.18 6.70
C GLY A 49 -9.11 3.91 7.29
N ALA A 50 -9.16 2.82 6.52
CA ALA A 50 -8.73 1.50 6.90
C ALA A 50 -7.32 1.24 6.37
N GLY A 51 -6.43 0.78 7.23
CA GLY A 51 -5.05 0.48 6.86
C GLY A 51 -4.09 0.84 7.97
N THR A 52 -2.84 0.41 7.83
CA THR A 52 -1.76 0.83 8.70
C THR A 52 -1.20 2.16 8.16
N PRO A 53 -1.33 3.30 8.87
CA PRO A 53 -1.07 4.64 8.33
C PRO A 53 0.29 4.81 7.63
N ALA A 54 1.33 4.15 8.13
CA ALA A 54 2.68 4.17 7.57
C ALA A 54 2.80 3.57 6.14
N PHE A 55 1.77 2.85 5.68
CA PHE A 55 1.72 2.17 4.38
C PHE A 55 0.57 2.66 3.49
N MET A 56 -0.28 3.57 4.00
CA MET A 56 -1.42 4.10 3.25
C MET A 56 -0.95 5.10 2.18
N SER A 57 -1.54 5.02 1.00
CA SER A 57 -1.24 5.92 -0.13
C SER A 57 -1.86 7.32 0.03
N PRO A 58 -1.39 8.33 -0.74
CA PRO A 58 -1.98 9.67 -0.74
C PRO A 58 -3.47 9.68 -1.09
N GLU A 59 -3.90 8.85 -2.05
CA GLU A 59 -5.29 8.70 -2.46
C GLU A 59 -6.15 8.09 -1.34
N GLN A 60 -5.63 7.11 -0.58
CA GLN A 60 -6.29 6.57 0.61
C GLN A 60 -6.46 7.62 1.71
N PHE A 61 -5.43 8.40 1.99
CA PHE A 61 -5.51 9.51 2.95
C PHE A 61 -6.45 10.63 2.50
N SER A 62 -6.56 10.85 1.20
CA SER A 62 -7.47 11.84 0.61
C SER A 62 -8.92 11.34 0.49
N HIS A 63 -9.22 10.14 1.01
CA HIS A 63 -10.52 9.48 0.92
C HIS A 63 -11.00 9.27 -0.52
N LEU A 64 -10.06 9.24 -1.48
CA LEU A 64 -10.30 8.89 -2.87
C LEU A 64 -10.38 7.36 -3.00
N ALA A 65 -10.95 6.89 -4.10
CA ALA A 65 -11.00 5.45 -4.38
C ALA A 65 -9.57 4.93 -4.63
N PRO A 66 -9.10 3.91 -3.90
CA PRO A 66 -7.81 3.29 -4.17
C PRO A 66 -7.77 2.71 -5.58
N THR A 67 -6.66 2.92 -6.27
CA THR A 67 -6.34 2.35 -7.57
C THR A 67 -5.22 1.32 -7.41
N PRO A 68 -4.85 0.55 -8.46
CA PRO A 68 -3.65 -0.29 -8.40
C PRO A 68 -2.37 0.47 -8.01
N ALA A 69 -2.33 1.80 -8.16
CA ALA A 69 -1.21 2.63 -7.73
C ALA A 69 -1.04 2.66 -6.20
N SER A 70 -2.13 2.49 -5.43
CA SER A 70 -2.06 2.31 -3.97
C SER A 70 -1.24 1.09 -3.56
N ASP A 71 -1.35 -0.02 -4.29
CA ASP A 71 -0.58 -1.23 -4.00
C ASP A 71 0.92 -1.02 -4.29
N ILE A 72 1.24 -0.27 -5.35
CA ILE A 72 2.64 0.10 -5.66
C ILE A 72 3.21 0.99 -4.55
N TYR A 73 2.43 1.94 -4.03
CA TYR A 73 2.84 2.77 -2.91
C TYR A 73 3.14 1.93 -1.66
N SER A 74 2.22 1.05 -1.25
CA SER A 74 2.38 0.23 -0.05
C SER A 74 3.52 -0.80 -0.17
N LEU A 75 3.77 -1.32 -1.37
CA LEU A 75 4.94 -2.15 -1.66
C LEU A 75 6.25 -1.35 -1.55
N GLY A 76 6.28 -0.10 -2.02
CA GLY A 76 7.40 0.81 -1.87
C GLY A 76 7.72 1.12 -0.40
N ALA A 77 6.70 1.40 0.41
CA ALA A 77 6.83 1.57 1.86
C ALA A 77 7.33 0.29 2.54
N THR A 78 6.85 -0.88 2.10
CA THR A 78 7.33 -2.19 2.59
C THR A 78 8.81 -2.41 2.27
N LEU A 79 9.24 -2.15 1.04
CA LEU A 79 10.64 -2.24 0.64
C LEU A 79 11.51 -1.29 1.46
N PHE A 80 11.03 -0.07 1.71
CA PHE A 80 11.72 0.88 2.57
C PHE A 80 11.94 0.30 3.99
N VAL A 81 10.90 -0.30 4.59
CA VAL A 81 11.02 -0.97 5.90
C VAL A 81 12.05 -2.10 5.86
N LEU A 82 12.06 -2.93 4.81
CA LEU A 82 13.04 -4.01 4.68
C LEU A 82 14.48 -3.50 4.59
N LEU A 83 14.68 -2.35 3.93
CA LEU A 83 16.01 -1.74 3.76
C LEU A 83 16.47 -0.97 5.00
N CYS A 84 15.56 -0.30 5.71
CA CYS A 84 15.89 0.66 6.77
C CYS A 84 15.48 0.23 8.18
N GLY A 85 14.68 -0.83 8.33
CA GLY A 85 14.14 -1.31 9.61
C GLY A 85 13.00 -0.46 10.18
N LYS A 86 12.60 0.62 9.50
CA LYS A 86 11.52 1.54 9.92
C LYS A 86 10.78 2.07 8.69
N PRO A 87 9.49 2.46 8.83
CA PRO A 87 8.73 3.00 7.71
C PRO A 87 9.26 4.37 7.26
N PRO A 88 8.94 4.80 6.02
CA PRO A 88 9.43 6.07 5.49
C PRO A 88 8.88 7.27 6.24
N ILE A 89 7.64 7.19 6.72
CA ILE A 89 7.00 8.19 7.57
C ILE A 89 6.61 7.50 8.88
N ASN A 90 7.15 7.98 10.00
CA ASN A 90 7.01 7.34 11.32
C ASN A 90 6.75 8.38 12.41
N HIS A 91 5.70 9.17 12.23
CA HIS A 91 5.25 10.15 13.22
C HIS A 91 4.26 9.52 14.21
N THR A 92 4.14 10.10 15.39
CA THR A 92 3.13 9.70 16.38
C THR A 92 1.75 10.26 16.03
N SER A 93 1.71 11.40 15.33
CA SER A 93 0.49 12.09 14.94
C SER A 93 -0.02 11.61 13.58
N LEU A 94 -1.25 11.09 13.53
CA LEU A 94 -1.89 10.70 12.26
C LEU A 94 -2.02 11.87 11.28
N SER A 95 -2.22 13.08 11.79
CA SER A 95 -2.30 14.29 10.97
C SER A 95 -0.97 14.61 10.29
N GLU A 96 0.16 14.39 10.98
CA GLU A 96 1.49 14.56 10.41
C GLU A 96 1.79 13.50 9.36
N ILE A 97 1.46 12.22 9.65
CA ILE A 97 1.61 11.13 8.66
C ILE A 97 0.81 11.45 7.40
N ARG A 98 -0.45 11.88 7.55
CA ARG A 98 -1.33 12.26 6.44
C ARG A 98 -0.72 13.38 5.61
N THR A 99 -0.29 14.45 6.26
CA THR A 99 0.30 15.62 5.60
C THR A 99 1.55 15.25 4.80
N ASP A 100 2.52 14.59 5.43
CA ASP A 100 3.77 14.21 4.76
C ASP A 100 3.54 13.18 3.64
N THR A 101 2.55 12.29 3.80
CA THR A 101 2.17 11.34 2.75
C THR A 101 1.58 12.05 1.53
N ILE A 102 0.63 12.95 1.74
CA ILE A 102 -0.02 13.72 0.67
C ILE A 102 0.96 14.67 -0.02
N GLU A 103 1.90 15.26 0.73
CA GLU A 103 2.91 16.17 0.17
C GLU A 103 4.16 15.44 -0.37
N GLY A 104 4.21 14.10 -0.28
CA GLY A 104 5.33 13.30 -0.77
C GLY A 104 6.65 13.55 -0.03
N ARG A 105 6.60 14.03 1.23
CA ARG A 105 7.78 14.33 2.06
C ARG A 105 8.42 13.06 2.61
N LEU A 106 9.11 12.36 1.73
CA LEU A 106 9.70 11.07 2.02
C LEU A 106 11.23 11.21 2.13
N PRO A 107 11.85 10.69 3.21
CA PRO A 107 13.29 10.79 3.40
C PRO A 107 14.06 10.10 2.26
N GLN A 108 15.33 10.49 2.06
CA GLN A 108 16.17 9.79 1.09
C GLN A 108 16.79 8.55 1.74
N LEU A 109 16.75 7.42 1.05
CA LEU A 109 17.35 6.17 1.55
C LEU A 109 18.84 6.32 1.87
N SER A 110 19.57 7.11 1.08
CA SER A 110 20.99 7.41 1.29
C SER A 110 21.27 8.14 2.60
N GLU A 111 20.32 8.91 3.10
CA GLU A 111 20.44 9.62 4.39
C GLU A 111 20.32 8.66 5.58
N ILE A 112 19.59 7.55 5.40
CA ILE A 112 19.29 6.60 6.47
C ILE A 112 20.27 5.43 6.47
N ARG A 113 20.59 4.87 5.31
CA ARG A 113 21.47 3.70 5.19
C ARG A 113 22.39 3.83 3.99
N ARG A 114 23.69 3.88 4.26
CA ARG A 114 24.72 3.84 3.22
C ARG A 114 24.85 2.44 2.64
N GLY A 115 25.26 2.35 1.38
CA GLY A 115 25.56 1.08 0.71
C GLY A 115 24.36 0.38 0.07
N ILE A 116 23.16 0.99 0.07
CA ILE A 116 22.03 0.45 -0.70
C ILE A 116 22.35 0.58 -2.20
N PRO A 117 22.26 -0.49 -3.00
CA PRO A 117 22.44 -0.43 -4.45
C PRO A 117 21.51 0.60 -5.12
N ARG A 118 22.01 1.33 -6.12
CA ARG A 118 21.23 2.39 -6.81
C ARG A 118 19.92 1.88 -7.39
N SER A 119 19.88 0.65 -7.89
CA SER A 119 18.67 0.02 -8.42
C SER A 119 17.58 -0.11 -7.35
N LEU A 120 17.93 -0.57 -6.15
CA LEU A 120 17.00 -0.65 -5.03
C LEU A 120 16.58 0.73 -4.53
N GLN A 121 17.49 1.70 -4.53
CA GLN A 121 17.13 3.08 -4.22
C GLN A 121 16.11 3.65 -5.22
N ALA A 122 16.27 3.37 -6.52
CA ALA A 122 15.34 3.84 -7.54
C ALA A 122 13.94 3.26 -7.35
N ILE A 123 13.83 1.95 -7.08
CA ILE A 123 12.55 1.27 -6.84
C ILE A 123 11.91 1.78 -5.55
N ALA A 124 12.67 1.89 -4.46
CA ALA A 124 12.13 2.39 -3.20
C ALA A 124 11.85 3.90 -3.23
N ASN A 125 12.36 4.65 -4.20
CA ASN A 125 11.97 6.04 -4.41
C ASN A 125 10.84 6.19 -5.44
N SER A 126 10.46 5.13 -6.17
CA SER A 126 9.51 5.24 -7.28
C SER A 126 8.08 5.50 -6.83
N PHE A 127 7.74 5.31 -5.54
CA PHE A 127 6.43 5.69 -5.02
C PHE A 127 6.30 7.20 -4.75
N LYS A 128 7.41 7.97 -4.78
CA LYS A 128 7.40 9.44 -4.70
C LYS A 128 6.74 10.08 -5.93
N SER A 129 6.71 9.38 -7.07
CA SER A 129 6.12 9.87 -8.33
C SER A 129 4.66 9.45 -8.55
N ILE A 130 4.06 8.76 -7.58
CA ILE A 130 2.66 8.30 -7.62
C ILE A 130 1.73 9.29 -6.89
N VAL A 131 2.31 10.30 -6.23
CA VAL A 131 1.63 11.41 -5.58
C VAL A 131 1.23 12.48 -6.60
#